data_AF-A0A6I1L498-F1
#
_entry.id   AF-A0A6I1L498-F1
#
_cell.length_a   1.000
_cell.length_b   1.000
_cell.length_c   1.000
_cell.angle_alpha   90.00
_cell.angle_beta   90.00
_cell.angle_gamma   90.00
#
_symmetry.space_group_name_H-M   'P 1'
#
loop_
_entity.id
_entity.type
_entity.pdbx_description
1 polymer ?
#
loop_
_entity_poly.entity_id
_entity_poly.type
_entity_poly.pdbx_seq_one_letter_code
_entity_poly.pdbx_strand_id
1 'polypeptide(L)'
;MKQIIVLLTLLLALPVSAAQLTIELDHSHKTWQTEELLKRPDVQTVRVVDDVSYKRDMTYRAVPLAALLPGLTPENHLQAVVPN
;
A
#
# COMPACT_ATOMS: atom_id res chain seq x y z
N MET A 1 25.52 21.39 -22.44
CA MET A 1 25.32 21.04 -21.01
C MET A 1 23.96 21.45 -20.48
N LYS A 2 23.53 22.73 -20.57
CA LYS A 2 22.22 23.19 -20.05
C LYS A 2 21.01 22.42 -20.59
N GLN A 3 20.97 22.11 -21.89
CA GLN A 3 19.86 21.35 -22.48
C GLN A 3 19.81 19.88 -22.04
N ILE A 4 20.97 19.27 -21.76
CA ILE A 4 21.05 17.91 -21.23
C ILE A 4 20.48 17.88 -19.81
N ILE A 5 20.79 18.89 -18.99
CA ILE A 5 20.25 19.01 -17.63
C ILE A 5 18.72 19.17 -17.67
N VAL A 6 18.21 20.06 -18.53
CA VAL A 6 16.76 20.27 -18.69
C VAL A 6 16.04 18.99 -19.13
N LEU A 7 16.61 18.27 -20.11
CA LEU A 7 16.06 17.00 -20.59
C LEU A 7 16.06 15.94 -19.48
N LEU A 8 17.15 15.85 -18.71
CA LEU A 8 17.26 14.90 -17.59
C LEU A 8 16.24 15.20 -16.49
N THR A 9 16.06 16.48 -16.13
CA THR A 9 15.04 16.87 -15.13
C THR A 9 13.62 16.59 -15.62
N LEU A 10 13.35 16.73 -16.91
CA LEU A 10 12.04 16.42 -17.47
C LEU A 10 11.75 14.91 -17.45
N LEU A 11 12.76 14.07 -17.72
CA LEU A 11 12.63 12.61 -17.59
C LEU A 11 12.41 12.16 -16.14
N LEU A 12 12.97 12.87 -15.16
CA LEU A 12 12.81 12.57 -13.74
C LEU A 12 11.47 13.08 -13.15
N ALA A 13 10.75 13.94 -13.88
CA ALA A 13 9.46 14.48 -13.47
C ALA A 13 8.27 13.58 -13.80
N LEU A 14 8.51 12.34 -14.25
CA LEU A 14 7.44 11.38 -14.50
C LEU A 14 6.70 11.08 -13.18
N PRO A 15 5.36 11.04 -13.19
CA PRO A 15 4.60 10.71 -12.01
C PRO A 15 4.94 9.30 -11.55
N VAL A 16 5.37 9.16 -10.29
CA VAL A 16 5.45 7.87 -9.62
C VAL A 16 4.02 7.42 -9.34
N SER A 17 3.59 6.33 -9.98
CA SER A 17 2.33 5.68 -9.62
C SER A 17 2.47 5.00 -8.27
N ALA A 18 1.71 5.49 -7.29
CA ALA A 18 1.54 4.78 -6.03
C ALA A 18 0.65 3.55 -6.26
N ALA A 19 0.98 2.43 -5.62
CA ALA A 19 0.05 1.31 -5.54
C ALA A 19 -1.21 1.75 -4.80
N GLN A 20 -2.34 1.17 -5.17
CA GLN A 20 -3.65 1.48 -4.60
C GLN A 20 -4.19 0.26 -3.87
N LEU A 21 -4.85 0.51 -2.74
CA LEU A 21 -5.66 -0.47 -2.04
C LEU A 21 -7.12 -0.04 -2.15
N THR A 22 -7.92 -0.78 -2.88
CA THR A 22 -9.37 -0.60 -2.88
C THR A 22 -9.99 -1.59 -1.91
N ILE A 23 -10.75 -1.06 -0.96
CA ILE A 23 -11.60 -1.82 -0.06
C ILE A 23 -13.01 -1.75 -0.62
N GLU A 24 -13.59 -2.91 -0.92
CA GLU A 24 -14.97 -3.05 -1.38
C GLU A 24 -15.81 -3.71 -0.29
N LEU A 25 -16.95 -3.10 0.02
CA LEU A 25 -17.97 -3.54 0.97
C LEU A 25 -19.34 -3.45 0.27
N ASP A 26 -20.35 -4.14 0.79
CA ASP A 26 -21.68 -4.29 0.15
C ASP A 26 -22.27 -3.01 -0.46
N HIS A 27 -22.13 -1.88 0.25
CA HIS A 27 -22.70 -0.59 -0.17
C HIS A 27 -21.68 0.55 -0.24
N SER A 28 -20.39 0.24 -0.12
CA SER A 28 -19.35 1.27 -0.12
C SER A 28 -18.03 0.73 -0.62
N HIS A 29 -17.28 1.58 -1.31
CA HIS A 29 -15.89 1.30 -1.61
C HIS A 29 -15.04 2.49 -1.18
N LYS A 30 -13.79 2.21 -0.82
CA LYS A 30 -12.80 3.22 -0.54
C LYS A 30 -11.46 2.81 -1.12
N THR A 31 -10.91 3.64 -1.99
CA THR A 31 -9.55 3.50 -2.48
C THR A 31 -8.61 4.35 -1.64
N TRP A 32 -7.54 3.72 -1.19
CA TRP A 32 -6.43 4.36 -0.49
C TRP A 32 -5.20 4.37 -1.37
N GLN A 33 -4.51 5.50 -1.43
CA GLN A 33 -3.17 5.56 -2.00
C GLN A 33 -2.14 5.02 -1.00
N THR A 34 -1.06 4.41 -1.50
CA THR A 34 0.05 3.95 -0.64
C THR A 34 0.57 5.08 0.26
N GLU A 35 0.67 6.31 -0.26
CA GLU A 35 1.12 7.47 0.53
C GLU A 35 0.18 7.77 1.70
N GLU A 36 -1.14 7.69 1.50
CA GLU A 36 -2.12 7.92 2.55
C GLU A 36 -2.02 6.85 3.64
N LEU A 37 -1.87 5.59 3.26
CA LEU A 37 -1.68 4.48 4.19
C LEU A 37 -0.42 4.68 5.03
N LEU A 38 0.70 5.08 4.41
CA LEU A 38 1.97 5.28 5.09
C LEU A 38 2.02 6.51 6.01
N LYS A 39 1.13 7.51 5.80
CA LYS A 39 1.01 8.68 6.67
C LYS A 39 0.13 8.44 7.90
N ARG A 40 -0.56 7.31 8.00
CA ARG A 40 -1.46 7.04 9.13
C ARG A 40 -0.70 6.92 10.45
N PRO A 41 -1.29 7.38 11.56
CA PRO A 41 -0.64 7.32 12.89
C PRO A 41 -0.50 5.90 13.43
N ASP A 42 -1.29 4.95 12.93
CA ASP A 42 -1.32 3.56 13.37
C ASP A 42 -0.46 2.62 12.50
N VAL A 43 0.43 3.16 11.66
CA VAL A 43 1.42 2.37 10.93
C VAL A 43 2.33 1.65 11.92
N GLN A 44 2.47 0.33 11.73
CA GLN A 44 3.27 -0.54 12.57
C GLN A 44 4.43 -1.13 11.78
N THR A 45 5.51 -1.45 12.48
CA THR A 45 6.61 -2.26 11.94
C THR A 45 6.34 -3.72 12.25
N VAL A 46 6.22 -4.55 11.21
CA VAL A 46 5.97 -5.99 11.33
C VAL A 46 7.20 -6.75 10.83
N ARG A 47 7.72 -7.66 11.65
CA ARG A 47 8.78 -8.58 11.26
C ARG A 47 8.16 -9.91 10.84
N VAL A 48 8.41 -10.34 9.62
CA VAL A 48 8.03 -11.65 9.10
C VAL A 48 9.31 -12.46 8.96
N VAL A 49 9.46 -13.45 9.82
CA VAL A 49 10.59 -14.40 9.78
C VAL A 49 10.36 -15.36 8.62
N ASP A 50 11.42 -15.67 7.86
CA ASP A 50 11.37 -16.59 6.72
C ASP A 50 10.21 -16.30 5.74
N ASP A 51 10.09 -15.05 5.31
CA ASP A 51 9.04 -14.59 4.39
C ASP A 51 8.95 -15.50 3.16
N VAL A 52 7.74 -15.99 2.85
CA VAL A 52 7.56 -17.02 1.81
C VAL A 52 7.80 -16.50 0.40
N SER A 53 7.67 -15.19 0.16
CA SER A 53 7.90 -14.58 -1.14
C SER A 53 9.38 -14.33 -1.38
N TYR A 54 10.09 -13.82 -0.37
CA TYR A 54 11.49 -13.42 -0.49
C TYR A 54 12.51 -14.40 0.09
N LYS A 55 12.04 -15.46 0.77
CA LYS A 55 12.84 -16.53 1.39
C LYS A 55 13.90 -16.03 2.38
N ARG A 56 13.57 -14.98 3.15
CA ARG A 56 14.42 -14.39 4.19
C ARG A 56 13.60 -13.59 5.19
N ASP A 57 14.22 -13.21 6.31
CA ASP A 57 13.61 -12.29 7.25
C ASP A 57 13.32 -10.93 6.59
N MET A 58 12.07 -10.50 6.67
CA MET A 58 11.59 -9.24 6.14
C MET A 58 11.01 -8.37 7.24
N THR A 59 11.13 -7.05 7.06
CA THR A 59 10.53 -6.05 7.94
C THR A 59 9.69 -5.11 7.09
N TYR A 60 8.42 -4.98 7.44
CA TYR A 60 7.42 -4.22 6.70
C TYR A 60 6.89 -3.06 7.53
N ARG A 61 6.49 -1.99 6.86
CA ARG A 61 5.57 -0.98 7.41
C ARG A 61 4.16 -1.36 6.99
N ALA A 62 3.29 -1.64 7.94
CA ALA A 62 1.94 -2.14 7.70
C ALA A 62 0.91 -1.32 8.46
N VAL A 63 -0.29 -1.18 7.88
CA VAL A 63 -1.45 -0.61 8.55
C VAL A 63 -2.35 -1.76 9.00
N PRO A 64 -2.82 -1.80 10.26
CA PRO A 64 -3.78 -2.81 10.71
C PRO A 64 -5.08 -2.74 9.90
N LEU A 65 -5.45 -3.84 9.24
CA LEU A 65 -6.64 -3.86 8.38
C LEU A 65 -7.93 -3.55 9.15
N ALA A 66 -8.05 -4.01 10.41
CA ALA A 66 -9.18 -3.69 11.28
C ALA A 66 -9.35 -2.18 11.52
N ALA A 67 -8.26 -1.40 11.47
CA ALA A 67 -8.32 0.06 11.60
C ALA A 67 -8.78 0.76 10.30
N LEU A 68 -8.87 0.02 9.19
CA LEU A 68 -9.47 0.46 7.93
C LEU A 68 -10.92 -0.01 7.79
N LEU A 69 -11.34 -0.99 8.59
CA LEU A 69 -12.64 -1.68 8.53
C LEU A 69 -13.37 -1.63 9.89
N PRO A 70 -13.91 -0.47 10.27
CA PRO A 70 -14.70 -0.37 11.50
C PRO A 70 -15.92 -1.29 11.43
N GLY A 71 -16.11 -2.12 12.47
CA GLY A 71 -17.20 -3.10 12.53
C GLY A 71 -16.83 -4.51 12.08
N LEU A 72 -15.56 -4.76 11.71
CA LEU A 72 -15.08 -6.11 11.38
C LEU A 72 -15.25 -7.05 12.58
N THR A 73 -15.92 -8.18 12.38
CA THR A 73 -16.10 -9.27 13.35
C THR A 73 -15.38 -10.53 12.90
N PRO A 74 -15.11 -11.49 13.82
CA PRO A 74 -14.45 -12.76 13.48
C PRO A 74 -15.19 -13.61 12.44
N GLU A 75 -16.50 -13.41 12.29
CA GLU A 75 -17.36 -14.13 11.34
C GLU A 75 -17.28 -13.54 9.92
N ASN A 76 -16.68 -12.37 9.74
CA ASN A 76 -16.54 -11.76 8.43
C ASN A 76 -15.49 -12.49 7.58
N HIS A 77 -15.78 -12.60 6.28
CA HIS A 77 -14.85 -13.13 5.30
C HIS A 77 -14.06 -11.99 4.64
N LEU A 78 -12.73 -12.14 4.57
CA LEU A 78 -11.85 -11.21 3.89
C LEU A 78 -11.19 -11.88 2.69
N GLN A 79 -11.19 -11.19 1.56
CA GLN A 79 -10.53 -11.65 0.34
C GLN A 79 -9.59 -10.57 -0.19
N ALA A 80 -8.35 -10.95 -0.45
CA ALA A 80 -7.41 -10.12 -1.21
C ALA A 80 -7.50 -10.48 -2.68
N VAL A 81 -7.77 -9.51 -3.54
CA VAL A 81 -7.83 -9.67 -5.00
C VAL A 81 -6.76 -8.80 -5.65
N VAL A 82 -6.17 -9.30 -6.72
CA VAL A 82 -5.28 -8.52 -7.58
C VAL A 82 -6.10 -8.09 -8.79
N PRO A 83 -6.13 -6.80 -9.14
CA PRO A 83 -6.84 -6.35 -10.34
C PRO A 83 -6.23 -7.00 -11.59
N ASN A 84 -7.10 -7.46 -12.50
CA ASN A 84 -6.72 -8.03 -13.80
C ASN A 84 -6.18 -6.97 -14.76
#